data_AF-A0A844LIF4-F1
#
_entry.id   AF-A0A844LIF4-F1
#
_cell.length_a   1.000
_cell.length_b   1.000
_cell.length_c   1.000
_cell.angle_alpha   90.00
_cell.angle_beta   90.00
_cell.angle_gamma   90.00
#
_symmetry.space_group_name_H-M   'P 1'
#
loop_
_entity.id
_entity.type
_entity.pdbx_description
1 polymer ?
#
loop_
_entity_poly.entity_id
_entity_poly.type
_entity_poly.pdbx_seq_one_letter_code
_entity_poly.pdbx_strand_id
1 'polypeptide(L)' 'MSKAKDIFLGSTGPRGGHREGIVEKVVRQSGEKILRGILGSLLGGKK' A
#
# COMPACT_ATOMS: atom_id res chain seq x y z
N MET A 1 15.93 -12.92 -1.26
CA MET A 1 14.85 -12.11 -0.66
C MET A 1 14.76 -10.80 -1.44
N SER A 2 13.66 -10.58 -2.16
CA SER A 2 13.54 -9.50 -3.13
C SER A 2 13.27 -8.17 -2.43
N LYS A 3 14.32 -7.37 -2.26
CA LYS A 3 14.34 -6.02 -1.65
C LYS A 3 13.17 -5.11 -2.06
N ALA A 4 12.65 -5.28 -3.29
CA ALA A 4 11.46 -4.59 -3.77
C ALA A 4 10.21 -4.94 -2.93
N LYS A 5 9.95 -6.22 -2.65
CA LYS A 5 8.82 -6.65 -1.82
C LYS A 5 8.91 -6.10 -0.41
N ASP A 6 10.10 -6.03 0.17
CA ASP A 6 10.34 -5.47 1.50
C ASP A 6 10.09 -3.95 1.54
N ILE A 7 10.33 -3.23 0.43
CA ILE A 7 9.99 -1.81 0.30
C ILE A 7 8.47 -1.61 0.15
N PHE A 8 7.80 -2.51 -0.58
CA PHE A 8 6.35 -2.42 -0.80
C PHE A 8 5.54 -2.84 0.43
N LEU A 9 5.77 -4.03 0.97
CA LEU A 9 5.01 -4.64 2.07
C LEU A 9 5.55 -4.27 3.45
N GLY A 10 6.76 -3.73 3.51
CA GLY A 10 7.46 -3.48 4.76
C GLY A 10 8.35 -4.65 5.12
N SER A 11 9.26 -4.38 6.05
CA SER A 11 10.24 -5.37 6.51
C SER A 11 10.28 -5.34 8.01
N THR A 12 10.12 -6.50 8.63
CA THR A 12 10.33 -6.66 10.07
C THR A 12 11.77 -7.09 10.28
N GLY A 13 12.53 -6.29 11.03
CA GLY A 13 13.92 -6.62 11.35
C GLY A 13 14.03 -7.77 12.36
N PRO A 14 15.20 -8.45 12.45
CA PRO A 14 15.44 -9.55 13.39
C PRO A 14 15.23 -9.20 14.87
N ARG A 15 15.17 -7.91 15.21
CA ARG A 15 14.97 -7.38 16.57
C ARG A 15 13.59 -6.74 16.77
N GLY A 16 12.59 -7.10 15.97
CA GLY A 16 11.20 -6.65 16.16
C GLY A 16 10.88 -5.22 15.70
N GLY A 17 11.85 -4.49 15.15
CA GLY A 17 11.58 -3.19 14.53
C GLY A 17 10.87 -3.37 13.19
N HIS A 18 9.57 -3.08 13.14
CA HIS A 18 8.80 -3.09 11.90
C HIS A 18 9.04 -1.79 11.13
N ARG A 19 9.54 -1.89 9.89
CA ARG A 19 9.60 -0.79 8.95
C ARG A 19 8.39 -0.90 8.04
N GLU A 20 7.38 -0.07 8.30
CA GLU A 20 6.16 0.00 7.49
C GLU A 20 6.52 0.23 6.02
N GLY A 21 6.01 -0.65 5.17
CA GLY A 21 6.16 -0.54 3.72
C GLY A 21 5.38 0.63 3.16
N ILE A 22 5.68 1.00 1.91
CA ILE A 22 4.95 2.06 1.22
C ILE A 22 3.46 1.68 1.11
N VAL A 23 3.12 0.41 0.86
CA VAL A 23 1.74 -0.05 0.79
C VAL A 23 1.04 0.13 2.14
N GLU A 24 1.69 -0.24 3.24
CA GLU A 24 1.10 -0.15 4.57
C GLU A 24 0.85 1.30 4.99
N LYS A 25 1.80 2.22 4.71
CA LYS A 25 1.62 3.66 4.95
C LYS A 25 0.48 4.25 4.13
N VAL A 26 0.41 3.87 2.86
CA VAL A 26 -0.61 4.35 1.93
C VAL A 26 -2.01 3.82 2.31
N VAL A 27 -2.11 2.56 2.73
CA VAL A 27 -3.36 1.97 3.24
C VAL A 27 -3.78 2.66 4.55
N ARG A 28 -2.85 2.84 5.48
CA ARG A 28 -3.10 3.41 6.80
C ARG A 28 -3.52 4.89 6.76
N GLN A 29 -3.01 5.65 5.78
CA GLN A 29 -3.35 7.08 5.64
C GLN A 29 -4.43 7.38 4.59
N SER A 30 -4.63 6.51 3.61
CA SER A 30 -5.43 6.85 2.42
C SER A 30 -6.13 5.66 1.76
N GLY A 31 -6.24 4.52 2.45
CA GLY A 31 -6.86 3.31 1.92
C GLY A 31 -8.22 3.55 1.28
N GLU A 32 -9.18 4.09 2.03
CA GLU A 32 -10.54 4.32 1.52
C GLU A 32 -10.58 5.30 0.33
N LYS A 33 -9.77 6.36 0.36
CA LYS A 33 -9.69 7.35 -0.73
C LYS A 33 -9.09 6.75 -2.01
N ILE A 34 -8.09 5.88 -1.86
CA ILE A 34 -7.46 5.17 -2.98
C ILE A 34 -8.40 4.11 -3.54
N LEU A 35 -9.02 3.31 -2.68
CA LEU A 35 -10.04 2.35 -3.12
C LEU A 35 -11.18 3.07 -3.86
N ARG A 36 -11.69 4.18 -3.33
CA ARG A 36 -12.73 4.97 -3.98
C ARG A 36 -12.25 5.62 -5.29
N GLY A 37 -10.98 6.04 -5.37
CA GLY A 37 -10.37 6.54 -6.61
C GLY A 37 -10.25 5.46 -7.68
N ILE A 38 -9.77 4.27 -7.32
CA ILE A 38 -9.66 3.12 -8.23
C ILE A 38 -11.07 2.67 -8.67
N LEU A 39 -11.99 2.48 -7.72
CA LEU A 39 -13.37 2.09 -8.03
C LEU A 39 -14.07 3.17 -8.86
N GLY A 40 -13.88 4.45 -8.56
CA GLY A 40 -14.41 5.56 -9.36
C GLY A 40 -13.83 5.63 -10.76
N SER A 41 -12.54 5.28 -10.94
CA SER A 41 -11.90 5.22 -12.25
C SER A 41 -12.36 4.01 -13.07
N LEU A 42 -12.60 2.87 -12.43
CA LEU A 42 -13.09 1.65 -13.09
C LEU A 42 -14.58 1.75 -13.44
N LEU A 43 -15.40 2.28 -12.54
CA LEU A 43 -16.85 2.40 -12.73
C LEU A 43 -17.24 3.66 -13.53
N GLY A 44 -16.48 4.76 -13.39
CA GLY A 44 -16.74 6.05 -14.02
C GLY A 44 -16.04 6.26 -15.37
N GLY A 45 -15.13 5.38 -15.78
CA GLY A 45 -14.43 5.44 -17.08
C GLY A 45 -15.28 5.01 -18.29
N LYS A 46 -16.57 4.71 -18.09
CA LYS A 46 -17.50 4.32 -19.15
C LYS A 46 -18.37 5.52 -19.54
N LYS A 47 -17.77 6.48 -20.24
CA LYS A 47 -18.46 7.48 -21.07
C LYS A 47 -17.76 7.56 -22.41
#